data_AF-A0A087MDN2-F1
#
_entry.id   AF-A0A087MDN2-F1
#
_cell.length_a   1.000
_cell.length_b   1.000
_cell.length_c   1.000
_cell.angle_alpha   90.00
_cell.angle_beta   90.00
_cell.angle_gamma   90.00
#
_symmetry.space_group_name_H-M   'P 1'
#
loop_
_entity.id
_entity.type
_entity.pdbx_description
1 polymer ?
#
loop_
_entity_poly.entity_id
_entity_poly.type
_entity_poly.pdbx_seq_one_letter_code
_entity_poly.pdbx_strand_id
1 'polypeptide(L)'
;MSATAERIIHEVNFGEKIKVVLTELLFPSSAFLGKGNFIVHYLEKDEESLEYKHSNADKALEDFNFLSKIAKKEFKQHARKRLC
;
A
#
# COMPACT_ATOMS: atom_id res chain seq x y z
N MET A 1 -9.90 -1.73 -22.13
CA MET A 1 -9.23 -1.50 -20.83
C MET A 1 -9.99 -2.31 -19.80
N SER A 2 -9.41 -3.40 -19.29
CA SER A 2 -10.08 -4.21 -18.26
C SER A 2 -9.92 -3.49 -16.93
N ALA A 3 -10.99 -2.88 -16.41
CA ALA A 3 -10.99 -2.34 -15.05
C ALA A 3 -10.90 -3.52 -14.09
N THR A 4 -9.73 -3.76 -13.51
CA THR A 4 -9.59 -4.65 -12.36
C THR A 4 -10.31 -3.97 -11.20
N ALA A 5 -11.46 -4.52 -10.79
CA ALA A 5 -12.14 -4.05 -9.61
C ALA A 5 -11.31 -4.44 -8.38
N GLU A 6 -10.78 -3.44 -7.68
CA GLU A 6 -10.05 -3.61 -6.44
C GLU A 6 -10.94 -3.15 -5.27
N ARG A 7 -10.92 -3.89 -4.18
CA ARG A 7 -11.56 -3.53 -2.92
C ARG A 7 -10.49 -3.08 -1.94
N ILE A 8 -10.62 -1.88 -1.40
CA ILE A 8 -9.75 -1.44 -0.30
C ILE A 8 -10.12 -2.22 0.96
N ILE A 9 -9.13 -2.88 1.57
CA ILE A 9 -9.25 -3.59 2.85
C ILE A 9 -8.79 -2.67 3.99
N HIS A 10 -7.61 -2.07 3.84
CA HIS A 10 -7.05 -1.14 4.81
C HIS A 10 -6.43 0.06 4.11
N GLU A 11 -6.53 1.23 4.73
CA GLU A 11 -5.92 2.46 4.27
C GLU A 11 -5.43 3.25 5.47
N VAL A 12 -4.20 3.77 5.39
CA VAL A 12 -3.65 4.71 6.37
C VAL A 12 -2.93 5.83 5.65
N ASN A 13 -3.21 7.06 6.08
CA ASN A 13 -2.62 8.29 5.57
C ASN A 13 -1.70 8.91 6.63
N PHE A 14 -0.50 9.31 6.20
CA PHE A 14 0.51 9.97 7.04
C PHE A 14 0.76 11.39 6.51
N GLY A 15 -0.05 12.33 7.05
CA GLY A 15 -0.11 13.69 6.54
C GLY A 15 -0.66 13.75 5.12
N GLU A 16 -0.18 14.70 4.32
CA GLU A 16 -0.58 14.85 2.91
C GLU A 16 0.41 14.18 1.94
N LYS A 17 1.48 13.56 2.46
CA LYS A 17 2.59 13.06 1.66
C LYS A 17 2.56 11.56 1.42
N ILE A 18 2.31 10.76 2.45
CA ILE A 18 2.45 9.31 2.35
C ILE A 18 1.11 8.63 2.64
N LYS A 19 0.73 7.66 1.81
CA LYS A 19 -0.48 6.85 1.94
C LYS A 19 -0.12 5.39 1.70
N VAL A 20 -0.56 4.51 2.59
CA VAL A 20 -0.38 3.07 2.47
C VAL A 20 -1.76 2.42 2.37
N VAL A 21 -1.98 1.60 1.35
CA VAL A 21 -3.29 0.97 1.06
C VAL A 21 -3.11 -0.52 0.85
N LEU A 22 -3.88 -1.34 1.56
CA LEU A 22 -4.05 -2.76 1.24
C LEU A 22 -5.35 -2.93 0.46
N THR A 23 -5.26 -3.54 -0.72
CA THR A 23 -6.38 -3.83 -1.61
C THR A 23 -6.48 -5.32 -1.93
N GLU A 24 -7.68 -5.75 -2.29
CA GLU A 24 -7.98 -7.08 -2.80
C GLU A 24 -8.59 -7.01 -4.20
N LEU A 25 -8.05 -7.79 -5.14
CA LEU A 25 -8.57 -7.97 -6.48
C LEU A 25 -9.83 -8.84 -6.45
N LEU A 26 -10.99 -8.27 -6.82
CA LEU A 26 -12.27 -8.97 -6.81
C LEU A 26 -12.47 -9.89 -8.02
N PHE A 27 -11.89 -9.52 -9.16
CA PHE A 27 -11.95 -10.30 -10.40
C PHE A 27 -10.54 -10.50 -10.95
N PRO A 28 -9.74 -11.39 -10.35
CA PRO A 28 -8.42 -11.71 -10.90
C PRO A 28 -8.63 -12.31 -12.28
N SER A 29 -8.13 -11.64 -13.32
CA SER A 29 -8.15 -12.21 -14.66
C SER A 29 -7.36 -13.54 -14.67
N SER A 30 -7.65 -14.44 -15.60
CA SER A 30 -6.99 -15.74 -15.69
C SER A 30 -5.47 -15.67 -15.83
N ALA A 31 -4.91 -14.51 -16.21
CA ALA A 31 -3.47 -14.23 -16.17
C ALA A 31 -2.88 -14.01 -14.76
N PHE A 32 -3.74 -13.78 -13.76
CA PHE A 32 -3.41 -13.52 -12.34
C PHE A 32 -3.84 -14.65 -11.40
N LEU A 33 -4.50 -15.69 -11.92
CA LEU A 33 -4.78 -16.93 -11.20
C LEU A 33 -3.44 -17.54 -10.75
N GLY A 34 -3.08 -17.32 -9.47
CA GLY A 34 -1.83 -17.76 -8.85
C GLY A 34 -0.82 -16.65 -8.49
N LYS A 35 -1.02 -15.40 -8.90
CA LYS A 35 -0.09 -14.27 -8.61
C LYS A 35 -0.49 -13.41 -7.41
N GLY A 36 -1.65 -13.69 -6.86
CA GLY A 36 -2.07 -13.16 -5.58
C GLY A 36 -3.10 -12.04 -5.69
N ASN A 37 -4.07 -12.14 -4.78
CA ASN A 37 -5.27 -11.30 -4.81
C ASN A 37 -5.08 -10.03 -3.98
N PHE A 38 -4.00 -9.91 -3.21
CA PHE A 38 -3.79 -8.80 -2.30
C PHE A 38 -2.66 -7.91 -2.80
N ILE A 39 -2.86 -6.59 -2.79
CA ILE A 39 -1.84 -5.62 -3.20
C ILE A 39 -1.70 -4.56 -2.12
N VAL A 40 -0.48 -4.39 -1.62
CA VAL A 40 -0.11 -3.26 -0.76
C VAL A 40 0.49 -2.16 -1.63
N HIS A 41 -0.17 -1.02 -1.66
CA HIS A 41 0.24 0.19 -2.35
C HIS A 41 0.90 1.14 -1.36
N TYR A 42 2.14 1.54 -1.63
CA TYR A 42 2.81 2.64 -0.94
C TYR A 42 2.86 3.83 -1.89
N LEU A 43 2.17 4.90 -1.51
CA LEU A 43 1.99 6.10 -2.30
C LEU A 43 2.68 7.26 -1.59
N GLU A 44 3.74 7.80 -2.19
CA GLU A 44 4.36 9.03 -1.73
C GLU A 44 4.16 10.15 -2.76
N LYS A 45 3.80 11.34 -2.27
CA LYS A 45 3.59 12.53 -3.08
C LYS A 45 4.89 12.91 -3.76
N ASP A 46 4.83 13.06 -5.08
CA ASP A 46 5.95 13.37 -5.98
C ASP A 46 6.89 12.17 -6.28
N GLU A 47 6.53 10.95 -5.85
CA GLU A 47 7.27 9.72 -6.18
C GLU A 47 6.37 8.68 -6.90
N GLU A 48 7.00 7.68 -7.52
CA GLU A 48 6.28 6.56 -8.14
C GLU A 48 5.66 5.65 -7.06
N SER A 49 4.43 5.19 -7.31
CA SER A 49 3.74 4.25 -6.42
C SER A 49 4.45 2.90 -6.40
N LEU A 50 4.74 2.39 -5.20
CA LEU A 50 5.29 1.05 -5.03
C LEU A 50 4.16 0.06 -4.73
N GLU A 51 4.11 -1.03 -5.48
CA GLU A 51 3.12 -2.10 -5.32
C GLU A 51 3.77 -3.41 -4.87
N TYR A 52 3.25 -4.00 -3.80
CA TYR A 52 3.66 -5.30 -3.28
C TYR A 52 2.50 -6.29 -3.40
N LYS A 53 2.69 -7.34 -4.22
CA LYS A 53 1.63 -8.30 -4.57
C LYS A 53 1.77 -9.57 -3.72
N HIS A 54 0.67 -10.02 -3.16
CA HIS A 54 0.62 -11.15 -2.24
C HIS A 54 -0.53 -12.10 -2.59
N SER A 55 -0.24 -13.39 -2.52
CA SER A 55 -1.25 -14.45 -2.61
C SER A 55 -1.91 -14.80 -1.29
N ASN A 56 -1.31 -14.37 -0.17
CA ASN A 56 -1.83 -14.60 1.17
C ASN A 56 -2.16 -13.25 1.84
N ALA A 57 -3.38 -13.13 2.37
CA ALA A 57 -3.86 -11.98 3.12
C ALA A 57 -2.98 -11.67 4.34
N ASP A 58 -2.51 -12.68 5.07
CA ASP A 58 -1.72 -12.51 6.29
C ASP A 58 -0.37 -11.84 5.98
N LYS A 59 0.29 -12.30 4.91
CA LYS A 59 1.56 -11.71 4.44
C LYS A 59 1.34 -10.28 3.94
N ALA A 60 0.24 -10.03 3.24
CA ALA A 60 -0.11 -8.69 2.78
C ALA A 60 -0.35 -7.74 3.97
N LEU A 61 -0.98 -8.25 5.04
CA LEU A 61 -1.21 -7.49 6.26
C LEU A 61 0.09 -7.23 7.03
N GLU A 62 1.02 -8.19 7.08
CA GLU A 62 2.34 -8.00 7.66
C GLU A 62 3.12 -6.88 6.95
N ASP A 63 3.16 -6.92 5.61
CA ASP A 63 3.84 -5.91 4.80
C ASP A 63 3.16 -4.54 4.92
N PHE A 64 1.83 -4.50 4.90
CA PHE A 64 1.06 -3.29 5.18
C PHE A 64 1.43 -2.68 6.53
N ASN A 65 1.49 -3.49 7.59
CA ASN A 65 1.85 -3.03 8.93
C ASN A 65 3.31 -2.56 9.01
N PHE A 66 4.21 -3.23 8.32
CA PHE A 66 5.61 -2.86 8.25
C PHE A 66 5.80 -1.51 7.54
N LEU A 67 5.23 -1.35 6.35
CA LEU A 67 5.29 -0.11 5.57
C LEU A 67 4.61 1.05 6.31
N SER A 68 3.48 0.80 6.98
CA SER A 68 2.82 1.79 7.82
C SER A 68 3.72 2.27 8.98
N LYS A 69 4.53 1.38 9.57
CA LYS A 69 5.50 1.76 10.61
C LYS A 69 6.65 2.59 10.05
N ILE A 70 7.13 2.28 8.84
CA ILE A 70 8.17 3.05 8.16
C ILE A 70 7.65 4.45 7.80
N ALA A 71 6.52 4.54 7.10
CA ALA A 71 5.87 5.80 6.74
C ALA A 71 5.65 6.70 7.96
N LYS A 72 5.19 6.14 9.08
CA LYS A 72 5.02 6.87 10.33
C LYS A 72 6.34 7.42 10.89
N LYS A 73 7.44 6.67 10.77
CA LYS A 73 8.77 7.11 11.21
C LYS A 73 9.30 8.23 10.31
N GLU A 74 9.19 8.07 9.00
CA GLU A 74 9.62 9.06 8.01
C GLU A 74 8.85 10.36 8.18
N PHE A 75 7.53 10.29 8.30
CA PHE A 75 6.69 11.45 8.60
C PHE A 75 7.15 12.19 9.86
N LYS A 76 7.43 11.47 10.96
CA LYS A 76 7.93 12.07 12.20
C LYS A 76 9.33 12.70 12.06
N GLN A 77 10.23 12.08 11.29
CA GLN A 77 11.55 12.65 11.03
C GLN A 77 11.47 13.92 10.18
N HIS A 78 10.64 13.91 9.13
CA HIS A 78 10.40 15.09 8.28
C HIS A 78 9.71 16.23 9.04
N ALA A 79 8.73 15.91 9.91
CA ALA A 79 8.07 16.90 10.76
C ALA A 79 9.07 17.56 11.73
N ARG A 80 10.01 16.79 12.30
CA ARG A 80 11.06 17.34 13.18
C ARG A 80 12.02 18.28 12.44
N LYS A 81 12.39 17.99 11.18
CA LYS A 81 13.30 18.84 10.39
C LYS A 81 12.68 20.19 9.98
N ARG A 82 11.36 20.32 9.97
CA ARG A 82 10.66 21.58 9.64
C ARG A 82 10.47 22.53 10.84
N LEU A 83 10.84 22.09 12.04
CA LEU A 83 10.66 22.81 13.30
C LEU A 83 11.96 23.46 13.81
N CYS A 84 13.03 23.44 13.01
CA CYS A 84 14.31 24.09 13.29
C CYS A 84 14.61 25.15 12.24
#